data_AF-A0A7C1R278-F1
#
_entry.id   AF-A0A7C1R278-F1
#
_cell.length_a   1.000
_cell.length_b   1.000
_cell.length_c   1.000
_cell.angle_alpha   90.00
_cell.angle_beta   90.00
_cell.angle_gamma   90.00
#
_symmetry.space_group_name_H-M   'P 1'
#
loop_
_entity.id
_entity.type
_entity.pdbx_description
1 polymer ?
#
loop_
_entity_poly.entity_id
_entity_poly.type
_entity_poly.pdbx_seq_one_letter_code
_entity_poly.pdbx_strand_id
1 'polypeptide(L)'
;MELKKRFNILLLGLIGPILLIISEFFPWFSSNNLIELFILFTSIQIENSFLFLFPLISGVLCLIAIFLIIYKIEFRMKAAILSFVGLGFQLIFFIDYISQIIEFHPDADFGFYLGVLGFLLIIVNLIYSLSKVEKSRGG
;
A
#
# COMPACT_ATOMS: atom_id res chain seq x y z
N MET A 1 9.14 10.62 -27.30
CA MET A 1 8.13 11.28 -26.44
C MET A 1 7.41 10.30 -25.51
N GLU A 2 7.11 9.08 -25.96
CA GLU A 2 6.40 8.07 -25.15
C GLU A 2 7.17 7.54 -23.93
N LEU A 3 8.49 7.35 -24.04
CA LEU A 3 9.35 6.90 -22.94
C LEU A 3 9.35 7.89 -21.76
N LYS A 4 9.42 9.19 -22.03
CA LYS A 4 9.29 10.25 -21.01
C LYS A 4 7.91 10.26 -20.35
N LYS A 5 6.83 10.12 -21.12
CA LYS A 5 5.46 10.01 -20.56
C LYS A 5 5.31 8.76 -19.69
N ARG A 6 5.88 7.62 -20.11
CA ARG A 6 5.88 6.37 -19.35
C ARG A 6 6.63 6.52 -18.03
N PHE A 7 7.79 7.14 -18.06
CA PHE A 7 8.61 7.35 -16.87
C PHE A 7 7.91 8.27 -15.86
N ASN A 8 7.29 9.37 -16.33
CA ASN A 8 6.53 10.28 -15.46
C ASN A 8 5.33 9.60 -14.79
N ILE A 9 4.63 8.71 -15.49
CA ILE A 9 3.47 8.01 -14.92
C ILE A 9 3.92 6.93 -13.92
N LEU A 10 5.03 6.22 -14.20
CA LEU A 10 5.59 5.26 -13.24
C LEU A 10 6.12 5.93 -11.97
N LEU A 11 6.68 7.14 -12.10
CA LEU A 11 7.08 7.97 -10.95
C LEU A 11 5.87 8.43 -10.13
N LEU A 12 4.75 8.80 -10.77
CA LEU A 12 3.49 9.07 -10.05
C LEU A 12 2.99 7.83 -9.30
N GLY A 13 3.23 6.63 -9.84
CA GLY A 13 2.90 5.37 -9.18
C GLY A 13 3.57 5.20 -7.81
N LEU A 14 4.74 5.81 -7.58
CA LEU A 14 5.47 5.72 -6.31
C LEU A 14 4.74 6.42 -5.15
N ILE A 15 3.88 7.39 -5.45
CA ILE A 15 3.19 8.20 -4.43
C ILE A 15 2.32 7.30 -3.54
N GLY A 16 1.58 6.36 -4.11
CA GLY A 16 0.69 5.48 -3.35
C GLY A 16 1.43 4.69 -2.26
N PRO A 17 2.44 3.88 -2.62
CA PRO A 17 3.26 3.16 -1.63
C PRO A 17 3.97 4.06 -0.63
N ILE A 18 4.45 5.23 -1.04
CA ILE A 18 5.10 6.19 -0.13
C ILE A 18 4.09 6.72 0.90
N LEU A 19 2.88 7.11 0.48
CA LEU A 19 1.84 7.56 1.40
C LEU A 19 1.45 6.46 2.39
N LEU A 20 1.41 5.21 1.94
CA LEU A 20 1.10 4.06 2.79
C LEU A 20 2.21 3.73 3.80
N ILE A 21 3.47 3.95 3.46
CA ILE A 21 4.58 3.84 4.41
C ILE A 21 4.54 4.99 5.41
N ILE A 22 4.33 6.22 4.92
CA ILE A 22 4.31 7.42 5.76
C ILE A 22 3.13 7.36 6.74
N SER A 23 1.98 6.81 6.35
CA SER A 23 0.80 6.74 7.22
C SER A 23 1.07 6.01 8.53
N GLU A 24 2.00 5.04 8.57
CA GLU A 24 2.33 4.32 9.80
C GLU A 24 2.97 5.17 10.90
N PHE A 25 3.56 6.31 10.53
CA PHE A 25 4.21 7.22 11.47
C PHE A 25 3.24 8.29 12.00
N PHE A 26 1.98 8.27 11.56
CA PHE A 26 0.93 9.17 12.02
C PHE A 26 -0.12 8.41 12.84
N PRO A 27 -0.86 9.10 13.73
CA PRO A 27 -2.03 8.57 14.41
C PRO A 27 -3.10 8.06 13.43
N TRP A 28 -3.74 6.92 13.72
CA TRP A 28 -4.82 6.34 12.88
C TRP A 28 -6.21 6.45 13.50
N PHE A 29 -6.41 5.82 14.66
CA PHE A 29 -7.67 5.84 15.42
C PHE A 29 -7.42 6.04 16.92
N SER A 30 -6.17 6.35 17.26
CA SER A 30 -5.68 6.52 18.62
C SER A 30 -4.58 7.57 18.58
N SER A 31 -4.22 8.15 19.73
CA SER A 31 -3.09 9.07 19.83
C SER A 31 -1.75 8.47 19.39
N ASN A 32 -1.65 7.14 19.34
CA ASN A 32 -0.45 6.42 18.97
C ASN A 32 -0.46 6.07 17.47
N ASN A 33 0.71 6.04 16.87
CA ASN A 33 0.88 5.56 15.49
C ASN A 33 0.95 4.02 15.45
N LEU A 34 0.90 3.42 14.24
CA LEU A 34 0.84 1.96 14.11
C LEU A 34 2.10 1.26 14.61
N ILE A 35 3.27 1.88 14.45
CA ILE A 35 4.54 1.32 14.93
C ILE A 35 4.58 1.31 16.47
N GLU A 36 4.08 2.37 17.10
CA GLU A 36 3.94 2.42 18.56
C GLU A 36 2.96 1.35 19.06
N LEU A 37 1.83 1.19 18.37
CA LEU A 37 0.86 0.13 18.69
C LEU A 37 1.49 -1.26 18.52
N PHE A 38 2.26 -1.49 17.47
CA PHE A 38 3.02 -2.73 17.32
C PHE A 38 3.91 -3.01 18.55
N ILE A 39 4.73 -2.04 18.96
CA ILE A 39 5.66 -2.20 20.09
C ILE A 39 4.91 -2.47 21.40
N LEU A 40 3.83 -1.72 21.67
CA LEU A 40 3.02 -1.87 22.88
C LEU A 40 2.37 -3.26 22.95
N PHE A 41 1.71 -3.68 21.87
CA PHE A 41 0.96 -4.93 21.83
C PHE A 41 1.84 -6.18 21.67
N THR A 42 3.08 -6.04 21.18
CA THR A 42 4.04 -7.16 21.08
C THR A 42 4.24 -7.86 22.42
N SER A 43 4.17 -7.15 23.55
CA SER A 43 4.35 -7.76 24.88
C SER A 43 3.14 -8.56 25.39
N ILE A 44 1.96 -8.39 24.78
CA ILE A 44 0.68 -8.90 25.28
C ILE A 44 0.08 -9.92 24.30
N GLN A 45 0.08 -9.62 23.00
CA GLN A 45 -0.47 -10.45 21.93
C GLN A 45 0.41 -10.35 20.68
N ILE A 46 1.52 -11.11 20.67
CA ILE A 46 2.50 -11.10 19.57
C ILE A 46 1.84 -11.34 18.21
N GLU A 47 0.98 -12.35 18.09
CA GLU A 47 0.37 -12.72 16.81
C GLU A 47 -0.47 -11.58 16.22
N ASN A 48 -1.31 -10.94 17.05
CA ASN A 48 -2.15 -9.84 16.61
C ASN A 48 -1.35 -8.55 16.40
N SER A 49 -0.22 -8.38 17.08
CA SER A 49 0.61 -7.19 16.92
C SER A 49 1.16 -7.05 15.49
N PHE A 50 1.44 -8.16 14.80
CA PHE A 50 1.95 -8.10 13.43
C PHE A 50 0.99 -7.42 12.45
N LEU A 51 -0.31 -7.42 12.75
CA LEU A 51 -1.33 -6.73 11.97
C LEU A 51 -0.96 -5.25 11.78
N PHE A 52 -0.42 -4.60 12.81
CA PHE A 52 -0.04 -3.18 12.76
C PHE A 52 1.09 -2.86 11.77
N LEU A 53 1.88 -3.86 11.36
CA LEU A 53 2.96 -3.71 10.37
C LEU A 53 2.49 -3.98 8.94
N PHE A 54 1.25 -4.43 8.75
CA PHE A 54 0.75 -4.80 7.42
C PHE A 54 0.71 -3.63 6.45
N PRO A 55 0.36 -2.39 6.86
CA PRO A 55 0.52 -1.23 5.99
C PRO A 55 1.96 -0.97 5.54
N LEU A 56 2.95 -1.15 6.42
CA LEU A 56 4.38 -1.04 6.07
C LEU A 56 4.75 -2.05 5.01
N ILE A 57 4.42 -3.32 5.29
CA ILE A 57 4.76 -4.45 4.45
C ILE A 57 4.09 -4.26 3.09
N SER A 58 2.82 -3.87 3.07
CA SER A 58 2.09 -3.53 1.85
C SER A 58 2.80 -2.44 1.05
N GLY A 59 3.11 -1.31 1.70
CA GLY A 59 3.79 -0.18 1.08
C GLY A 59 5.15 -0.57 0.50
N VAL A 60 5.97 -1.31 1.25
CA VAL A 60 7.29 -1.76 0.79
C VAL A 60 7.18 -2.71 -0.40
N LEU A 61 6.28 -3.70 -0.36
CA LEU A 61 6.09 -4.64 -1.47
C LEU A 61 5.61 -3.92 -2.75
N CYS A 62 4.65 -3.01 -2.62
CA CYS A 62 4.16 -2.21 -3.74
C CYS A 62 5.24 -1.25 -4.27
N LEU A 63 6.09 -0.70 -3.40
CA LEU A 63 7.21 0.14 -3.82
C LEU A 63 8.24 -0.67 -4.63
N ILE A 64 8.62 -1.86 -4.14
CA ILE A 64 9.52 -2.79 -4.84
C ILE A 64 8.93 -3.18 -6.20
N ALA A 65 7.63 -3.46 -6.27
CA ALA A 65 6.95 -3.78 -7.52
C ALA A 65 7.11 -2.68 -8.57
N ILE A 66 6.94 -1.42 -8.17
CA ILE A 66 7.10 -0.28 -9.09
C ILE A 66 8.56 -0.15 -9.54
N PHE A 67 9.52 -0.29 -8.63
CA PHE A 67 10.93 -0.29 -9.00
C PHE A 67 11.29 -1.40 -10.00
N LEU A 68 10.71 -2.59 -9.87
CA LEU A 68 10.89 -3.68 -10.84
C LEU A 68 10.42 -3.27 -12.25
N ILE A 69 9.26 -2.59 -12.35
CA ILE A 69 8.72 -2.11 -13.63
C ILE A 69 9.58 -0.99 -14.23
N ILE A 70 10.07 -0.08 -13.38
CA ILE A 70 10.97 1.01 -13.79
C ILE A 70 12.29 0.44 -14.31
N TYR A 71 12.84 -0.58 -13.64
CA TYR A 71 14.09 -1.21 -14.01
C TYR A 71 13.98 -1.95 -15.36
N LYS A 72 13.02 -2.88 -15.49
CA LYS A 72 12.75 -3.58 -16.75
C LYS A 72 11.26 -3.88 -16.90
N ILE A 73 10.70 -3.48 -18.03
CA ILE A 73 9.28 -3.70 -18.30
C ILE A 73 8.87 -5.18 -18.33
N GLU A 74 9.80 -6.08 -18.65
CA GLU A 74 9.56 -7.53 -18.66
C GLU A 74 9.12 -8.05 -17.29
N PHE A 75 9.48 -7.37 -16.19
CA PHE A 75 9.06 -7.74 -14.85
C PHE A 75 7.63 -7.30 -14.50
N ARG A 76 6.88 -6.70 -15.42
CA ARG A 76 5.53 -6.19 -15.19
C ARG A 76 4.57 -7.19 -14.56
N MET A 77 4.53 -8.44 -15.02
CA MET A 77 3.66 -9.46 -14.41
C MET A 77 4.10 -9.83 -13.00
N LYS A 78 5.42 -9.94 -12.77
CA LYS A 78 5.98 -10.21 -11.43
C LYS A 78 5.67 -9.07 -10.46
N ALA A 79 5.80 -7.83 -10.93
CA ALA A 79 5.45 -6.64 -10.19
C ALA A 79 3.95 -6.54 -9.89
N ALA A 80 3.09 -6.91 -10.84
CA ALA A 80 1.64 -6.96 -10.60
C ALA A 80 1.30 -7.99 -9.51
N ILE A 81 1.86 -9.20 -9.57
CA ILE A 81 1.70 -10.22 -8.52
C ILE A 81 2.18 -9.68 -7.17
N LEU A 82 3.37 -9.07 -7.12
CA LEU A 82 3.90 -8.49 -5.90
C LEU A 82 3.02 -7.37 -5.34
N SER A 83 2.43 -6.55 -6.21
CA SER A 83 1.47 -5.51 -5.83
C SER A 83 0.18 -6.11 -5.26
N PHE A 84 -0.32 -7.22 -5.83
CA PHE A 84 -1.46 -7.94 -5.26
C PHE A 84 -1.16 -8.52 -3.89
N VAL A 85 0.03 -9.10 -3.69
CA VAL A 85 0.47 -9.58 -2.37
C VAL A 85 0.49 -8.42 -1.38
N GLY A 86 1.08 -7.29 -1.75
CA GLY A 86 1.08 -6.08 -0.92
C GLY A 86 -0.33 -5.60 -0.58
N LEU A 87 -1.21 -5.46 -1.57
CA LEU A 87 -2.61 -5.07 -1.37
C LEU A 87 -3.37 -6.08 -0.48
N GLY A 88 -3.01 -7.36 -0.53
CA GLY A 88 -3.56 -8.39 0.36
C GLY A 88 -3.29 -8.10 1.83
N PHE A 89 -2.05 -7.74 2.19
CA PHE A 89 -1.73 -7.32 3.56
C PHE A 89 -2.57 -6.10 3.99
N GLN A 90 -2.71 -5.10 3.12
CA GLN A 90 -3.52 -3.92 3.43
C GLN A 90 -5.01 -4.25 3.62
N LEU A 91 -5.55 -5.17 2.81
CA LEU A 91 -6.93 -5.61 2.94
C LEU A 91 -7.18 -6.38 4.23
N ILE A 92 -6.27 -7.28 4.61
CA ILE A 92 -6.37 -8.00 5.89
C ILE A 92 -6.35 -6.99 7.04
N PHE A 93 -5.44 -6.00 7.00
CA PHE A 93 -5.42 -4.93 7.99
C PHE A 93 -6.75 -4.17 8.02
N PHE A 94 -7.30 -3.77 6.88
CA PHE A 94 -8.59 -3.08 6.84
C PHE A 94 -9.75 -3.92 7.36
N ILE A 95 -9.78 -5.22 7.08
CA ILE A 95 -10.89 -6.07 7.55
C ILE A 95 -10.74 -6.35 9.04
N ASP A 96 -9.56 -6.75 9.50
CA ASP A 96 -9.39 -7.24 10.87
C ASP A 96 -9.24 -6.08 11.86
N TYR A 97 -8.43 -5.07 11.54
CA TYR A 97 -8.15 -3.97 12.46
C TYR A 97 -9.29 -2.95 12.52
N ILE A 98 -9.75 -2.49 11.37
CA ILE A 98 -10.76 -1.41 11.33
C ILE A 98 -12.08 -1.92 11.87
N SER A 99 -12.49 -3.15 11.53
CA SER A 99 -13.75 -3.70 12.04
C SER A 99 -13.76 -3.79 13.57
N GLN A 100 -12.61 -4.09 14.18
CA GLN A 100 -12.48 -4.12 15.64
C GLN A 100 -12.49 -2.72 16.27
N ILE A 101 -12.14 -1.67 15.55
CA ILE A 101 -11.98 -0.32 16.12
C ILE A 101 -13.17 0.60 15.84
N ILE A 102 -13.83 0.50 14.68
CA ILE A 102 -15.01 1.33 14.39
C ILE A 102 -16.10 1.16 15.45
N GLU A 103 -16.17 -0.01 16.09
CA GLU A 103 -17.09 -0.27 17.20
C GLU A 103 -16.75 0.53 18.48
N PHE A 104 -15.50 0.99 18.65
CA PHE A 104 -15.00 1.59 19.90
C PHE A 104 -14.46 3.02 19.76
N HIS A 105 -13.97 3.43 18.59
CA HIS A 105 -13.40 4.76 18.34
C HIS A 105 -13.87 5.31 16.98
N PRO A 106 -14.79 6.28 16.94
CA PRO A 106 -15.36 6.78 15.69
C PRO A 106 -14.46 7.77 14.95
N ASP A 107 -13.44 8.32 15.61
CA ASP A 107 -12.61 9.39 15.06
C ASP A 107 -11.39 8.80 14.33
N ALA A 108 -11.37 9.01 13.01
CA ALA A 108 -10.23 8.71 12.17
C ALA A 108 -9.25 9.90 12.13
N ASP A 109 -7.97 9.60 12.32
CA ASP A 109 -6.88 10.56 12.28
C ASP A 109 -6.18 10.58 10.91
N PHE A 110 -5.23 11.49 10.77
CA PHE A 110 -4.50 11.75 9.54
C PHE A 110 -3.84 10.51 8.92
N GLY A 111 -3.29 9.61 9.73
CA GLY A 111 -2.68 8.36 9.27
C GLY A 111 -3.66 7.46 8.53
N PHE A 112 -4.91 7.36 9.01
CA PHE A 112 -5.95 6.60 8.32
C PHE A 112 -6.21 7.15 6.91
N TYR A 113 -6.39 8.47 6.79
CA TYR A 113 -6.64 9.11 5.50
C TYR A 113 -5.47 8.94 4.52
N LEU A 114 -4.23 9.07 5.01
CA LEU A 114 -3.04 8.79 4.21
C LEU A 114 -2.99 7.33 3.73
N GLY A 115 -3.32 6.38 4.62
CA GLY A 115 -3.33 4.96 4.30
C GLY A 115 -4.37 4.61 3.24
N VAL A 116 -5.60 5.11 3.38
CA VAL A 116 -6.68 4.91 2.39
C VAL A 116 -6.32 5.56 1.05
N LEU A 117 -5.80 6.78 1.05
CA LEU A 117 -5.38 7.46 -0.18
C LEU A 117 -4.24 6.72 -0.87
N GLY A 118 -3.24 6.26 -0.11
CA GLY A 118 -2.13 5.45 -0.59
C GLY A 118 -2.61 4.15 -1.24
N PHE A 119 -3.50 3.43 -0.58
CA PHE A 119 -4.14 2.21 -1.09
C PHE A 119 -4.87 2.43 -2.41
N LEU A 120 -5.71 3.48 -2.50
CA LEU A 120 -6.44 3.80 -3.73
C LEU A 120 -5.50 4.13 -4.89
N LEU A 121 -4.44 4.91 -4.63
CA LEU A 121 -3.44 5.24 -5.65
C LEU A 121 -2.68 4.01 -6.15
N ILE A 122 -2.38 3.05 -5.27
CA ILE A 122 -1.78 1.76 -5.68
C ILE A 122 -2.72 1.00 -6.62
N ILE A 123 -4.02 0.93 -6.31
CA ILE A 123 -5.01 0.27 -7.17
C ILE A 123 -5.07 0.95 -8.54
N VAL A 124 -5.18 2.28 -8.58
CA VAL A 124 -5.22 3.03 -9.85
C VAL A 124 -3.97 2.77 -10.68
N ASN A 125 -2.79 2.80 -10.04
CA ASN A 125 -1.53 2.50 -10.70
C ASN A 125 -1.47 1.06 -11.21
N LEU A 126 -1.99 0.09 -10.45
CA LEU A 126 -2.04 -1.31 -10.87
C LEU A 126 -2.95 -1.50 -12.08
N ILE A 127 -4.16 -0.91 -12.07
CA ILE A 127 -5.10 -0.95 -13.21
C ILE A 127 -4.43 -0.34 -14.44
N TYR A 128 -3.86 0.87 -14.32
CA TYR A 128 -3.14 1.51 -15.42
C TYR A 128 -1.99 0.64 -15.94
N SER A 129 -1.21 0.08 -15.01
CA SER A 129 -0.12 -0.82 -15.29
C SER A 129 -0.60 -2.14 -15.88
N LEU A 130 -1.87 -2.55 -15.83
CA LEU A 130 -2.37 -3.76 -16.49
C LEU A 130 -3.09 -3.46 -17.81
N SER A 131 -3.93 -2.43 -17.89
CA SER A 131 -4.68 -2.06 -19.10
C SER A 131 -3.80 -1.77 -20.32
N LYS A 132 -2.54 -1.36 -20.13
CA LYS A 132 -1.58 -1.18 -21.23
C LYS A 132 -1.15 -2.51 -21.91
N VAL A 133 -1.63 -3.68 -21.46
CA VAL A 133 -1.38 -4.98 -22.10
C VAL A 133 -2.17 -5.07 -23.40
N GLU A 134 -3.42 -4.62 -23.41
CA GLU A 134 -4.31 -4.75 -24.58
C GLU A 134 -3.79 -3.95 -25.78
N LYS A 135 -3.32 -2.72 -25.56
CA LYS A 135 -2.83 -1.86 -26.64
C LYS A 135 -1.52 -2.30 -27.31
N SER A 136 -0.77 -3.24 -26.72
CA SER A 136 0.50 -3.72 -27.30
C SER A 136 0.40 -5.09 -27.97
N ARG A 137 -0.73 -5.80 -27.79
CA ARG A 137 -0.97 -7.11 -28.43
C ARG A 137 -2.09 -7.09 -29.48
N GLY A 138 -2.82 -5.97 -29.61
CA GLY A 138 -3.75 -5.71 -30.71
C GLY A 138 -3.41 -4.39 -31.39
N GLY A 139 -2.84 -4.48 -32.59
CA GLY A 139 -2.41 -3.37 -33.43
C GLY A 139 -1.54 -3.89 -34.56
#